data_AF-A0A522PVR4-F1
#
_entry.id   AF-A0A522PVR4-F1
#
_cell.length_a   1.000
_cell.length_b   1.000
_cell.length_c   1.000
_cell.angle_alpha   90.00
_cell.angle_beta   90.00
_cell.angle_gamma   90.00
#
_symmetry.space_group_name_H-M   'P 1'
#
loop_
_entity.id
_entity.type
_entity.pdbx_description
1 polymer ?
#
loop_
_entity_poly.entity_id
_entity_poly.type
_entity_poly.pdbx_seq_one_letter_code
_entity_poly.pdbx_strand_id
1 'polypeptide(L)'
;MDEKLKTTVEKAKKQSARPTVSAVLPDGSLAEMLCRLEEHRTLFCVWKGNEIRYETNLLVNGQRLVPYSPRNNLLANEVVLFPSEPAEYGTEQELVENIRAFVHRYVDISPLFEQIASYYVLFTWVYDAFNELPYLRLRGDTGSGKTRFLLTGGSLCYKPIFASGASTVSPLFRILDEMRGTLIIDEGDFRFSDEKAEIVKILNNGNARGFPVLRSESVNGREFSPRAYTVFGPKLVSTRGFFQDRALESRCLTEETGGRKLREDIPINLTAAYKQEALELRNKLLMFRLRNFGKRQIDPALVDRSIEPRLAQIFVPLLSVIEDFEARNALCQVARDYHRDMVADRGMDVEAQVLEIIQELQQEPFSPGLAVKEIAERFIARHSEDFERKITPHWVGGVIRRKLGLKTERHHGNYFVAVSEGPKLVRLFEKYGVDTDSGDLGDSGDSVRKERGEESPQGLPLL
;
A
#
# COMPACT_ATOMS: atom_id res chain seq x y z
N MET A 1 -27.78 34.71 45.04
CA MET A 1 -28.06 34.26 43.65
C MET A 1 -26.79 34.08 42.81
N ASP A 2 -25.64 34.60 43.26
CA ASP A 2 -24.41 34.73 42.47
C ASP A 2 -23.45 33.52 42.60
N GLU A 3 -23.52 32.80 43.72
CA GLU A 3 -22.64 31.67 44.02
C GLU A 3 -23.07 30.39 43.29
N LYS A 4 -24.39 30.20 43.08
CA LYS A 4 -24.94 29.14 42.22
C LYS A 4 -24.58 29.36 40.74
N LEU A 5 -24.52 30.61 40.28
CA LEU A 5 -24.12 30.93 38.91
C LEU A 5 -22.61 30.69 38.72
N LYS A 6 -21.77 31.13 39.67
CA LYS A 6 -20.32 30.85 39.68
C LYS A 6 -20.00 29.36 39.74
N THR A 7 -20.67 28.59 40.60
CA THR A 7 -20.49 27.13 40.68
C THR A 7 -21.01 26.40 39.45
N THR A 8 -22.06 26.90 38.78
CA THR A 8 -22.54 26.35 37.50
C THR A 8 -21.56 26.65 36.36
N VAL A 9 -20.98 27.86 36.32
CA VAL A 9 -19.92 28.25 35.38
C VAL A 9 -18.62 27.49 35.64
N GLU A 10 -18.26 27.24 36.90
CA GLU A 10 -17.11 26.40 37.26
C GLU A 10 -17.33 24.91 36.98
N LYS A 11 -18.55 24.38 37.16
CA LYS A 11 -18.92 23.02 36.73
C LYS A 11 -18.88 22.88 35.21
N ALA A 12 -19.32 23.90 34.47
CA ALA A 12 -19.21 23.96 33.01
C ALA A 12 -17.74 24.08 32.55
N LYS A 13 -16.89 24.80 33.30
CA LYS A 13 -15.41 24.81 33.09
C LYS A 13 -14.73 23.49 33.47
N LYS A 14 -15.34 22.67 34.35
CA LYS A 14 -14.84 21.36 34.79
C LYS A 14 -15.21 20.19 33.88
N GLN A 15 -16.06 20.37 32.88
CA GLN A 15 -16.09 19.42 31.76
C GLN A 15 -14.75 19.55 31.04
N SER A 16 -13.82 18.62 31.29
CA SER A 16 -12.47 18.72 30.71
C SER A 16 -12.60 18.81 29.20
N ALA A 17 -12.08 19.90 28.65
CA ALA A 17 -12.05 20.09 27.21
C ALA A 17 -11.22 18.94 26.63
N ARG A 18 -11.80 18.18 25.70
CA ARG A 18 -11.13 17.07 25.05
C ARG A 18 -10.53 17.56 23.73
N PRO A 19 -9.20 17.57 23.57
CA PRO A 19 -8.58 17.78 22.26
C PRO A 19 -9.12 16.78 21.25
N THR A 20 -9.51 17.24 20.06
CA THR A 20 -10.14 16.42 19.04
C THR A 20 -9.77 16.95 17.67
N VAL A 21 -9.47 16.04 16.73
CA VAL A 21 -9.12 16.40 15.35
C VAL A 21 -10.24 16.11 14.35
N SER A 22 -11.21 15.29 14.72
CA SER A 22 -12.44 15.05 13.97
C SER A 22 -13.50 14.41 14.84
N ALA A 23 -14.77 14.62 14.48
CA ALA A 23 -15.90 13.95 15.11
C ALA A 23 -17.07 13.81 14.13
N VAL A 24 -17.83 12.72 14.25
CA VAL A 24 -19.18 12.64 13.68
C VAL A 24 -20.15 13.08 14.77
N LEU A 25 -20.94 14.11 14.50
CA LEU A 25 -21.90 14.67 15.45
C LEU A 25 -23.17 13.79 15.51
N PRO A 26 -23.99 13.89 16.57
CA PRO A 26 -25.19 13.06 16.72
C PRO A 26 -26.23 13.22 15.59
N ASP A 27 -26.20 14.34 14.88
CA ASP A 27 -27.05 14.63 13.72
C ASP A 27 -26.45 14.14 12.38
N GLY A 28 -25.34 13.41 12.43
CA GLY A 28 -24.61 12.89 11.27
C GLY A 28 -23.63 13.90 10.64
N SER A 29 -23.56 15.14 11.14
CA SER A 29 -22.61 16.13 10.60
C SER A 29 -21.18 15.71 10.85
N LEU A 30 -20.28 16.00 9.89
CA LEU A 30 -18.85 15.73 10.04
C LEU A 30 -18.13 17.00 10.50
N ALA A 31 -17.35 16.89 11.56
CA ALA A 31 -16.44 17.94 12.01
C ALA A 31 -14.98 17.51 11.75
N GLU A 32 -14.19 18.37 11.11
CA GLU A 32 -12.77 18.19 10.85
C GLU A 32 -11.98 19.38 11.37
N MET A 33 -10.82 19.14 11.99
CA MET A 33 -9.95 20.21 12.46
C MET A 33 -9.21 20.87 11.30
N LEU A 34 -9.16 22.20 11.33
CA LEU A 34 -8.36 23.04 10.46
C LEU A 34 -7.19 23.64 11.23
N CYS A 35 -6.07 23.84 10.53
CA CYS A 35 -4.91 24.54 11.05
C CYS A 35 -4.52 25.69 10.11
N ARG A 36 -4.75 26.92 10.55
CA ARG A 36 -4.34 28.14 9.85
C ARG A 36 -3.05 28.64 10.50
N LEU A 37 -1.92 28.19 9.97
CA LEU A 37 -0.60 28.46 10.55
C LEU A 37 -0.27 29.96 10.56
N GLU A 38 -0.60 30.68 9.48
CA GLU A 38 -0.37 32.13 9.36
C GLU A 38 -1.17 32.94 10.38
N GLU A 39 -2.39 32.50 10.70
CA GLU A 39 -3.25 33.12 11.72
C GLU A 39 -2.93 32.64 13.14
N HIS A 40 -1.99 31.68 13.30
CA HIS A 40 -1.77 30.93 14.55
C HIS A 40 -3.08 30.46 15.19
N ARG A 41 -3.96 29.83 14.39
CA ARG A 41 -5.31 29.47 14.81
C ARG A 41 -5.70 28.06 14.36
N THR A 42 -6.42 27.38 15.24
CA THR A 42 -7.11 26.12 14.93
C THR A 42 -8.59 26.25 15.20
N LEU A 43 -9.40 25.52 14.44
CA LEU A 43 -10.86 25.52 14.52
C LEU A 43 -11.40 24.21 13.94
N PHE A 44 -12.70 23.97 14.11
CA PHE A 44 -13.43 22.93 13.39
C PHE A 44 -14.11 23.51 12.16
N CYS A 45 -14.05 22.77 11.06
CA CYS A 45 -14.98 22.86 9.94
C CYS A 45 -16.07 21.81 10.15
N VAL A 46 -17.32 22.24 10.28
CA VAL A 46 -18.50 21.38 10.42
C VAL A 46 -19.27 21.38 9.11
N TRP A 47 -19.46 20.19 8.55
CA TRP A 47 -20.20 19.95 7.32
C TRP A 47 -21.57 19.33 7.61
N LYS A 48 -22.63 20.00 7.16
CA LYS A 48 -24.01 19.55 7.29
C LYS A 48 -24.83 20.02 6.11
N GLY A 49 -25.50 19.09 5.41
CA GLY A 49 -26.46 19.45 4.36
C GLY A 49 -25.88 20.33 3.25
N ASN A 50 -24.64 20.08 2.84
CA ASN A 50 -23.87 20.90 1.90
C ASN A 50 -23.44 22.31 2.39
N GLU A 51 -23.60 22.61 3.67
CA GLU A 51 -23.10 23.84 4.29
C GLU A 51 -21.85 23.59 5.13
N ILE A 52 -20.93 24.56 5.11
CA ILE A 52 -19.75 24.61 5.97
C ILE A 52 -19.97 25.64 7.08
N ARG A 53 -19.70 25.27 8.32
CA ARG A 53 -19.65 26.17 9.47
C ARG A 53 -18.33 26.05 10.21
N TYR A 54 -17.85 27.17 10.75
CA TYR A 54 -16.58 27.23 11.45
C TYR A 54 -16.80 27.40 12.96
N GLU A 55 -16.30 26.46 13.75
CA GLU A 55 -16.55 26.41 15.19
C GLU A 55 -15.25 26.36 15.97
N THR A 56 -15.15 27.12 17.07
CA THR A 56 -13.96 27.09 17.94
C THR A 56 -13.99 25.96 18.95
N ASN A 57 -15.17 25.41 19.20
CA ASN A 57 -15.42 24.27 20.07
C ASN A 57 -16.78 23.65 19.73
N LEU A 58 -16.96 22.37 20.06
CA LEU A 58 -18.21 21.65 19.84
C LEU A 58 -18.67 21.04 21.17
N LEU A 59 -19.98 20.99 21.38
CA LEU A 59 -20.57 20.31 22.53
C LEU A 59 -21.26 19.02 22.07
N VAL A 60 -20.70 17.88 22.41
CA VAL A 60 -21.20 16.56 21.98
C VAL A 60 -21.45 15.71 23.22
N ASN A 61 -22.71 15.32 23.46
CA ASN A 61 -23.11 14.49 24.61
C ASN A 61 -22.61 15.03 25.96
N GLY A 62 -22.62 16.36 26.14
CA GLY A 62 -22.10 17.01 27.35
C GLY A 62 -20.58 16.99 27.49
N GLN A 63 -19.83 16.58 26.47
CA GLN A 63 -18.37 16.71 26.39
C GLN A 63 -18.02 17.89 25.48
N ARG A 64 -17.19 18.80 25.97
CA ARG A 64 -16.66 19.91 25.18
C ARG A 64 -15.45 19.42 24.37
N LEU A 65 -15.61 19.36 23.05
CA LEU A 65 -14.53 19.07 22.11
C LEU A 65 -13.88 20.38 21.68
N VAL A 66 -12.55 20.40 21.67
CA VAL A 66 -11.77 21.56 21.23
C VAL A 66 -10.70 21.11 20.24
N PRO A 67 -10.37 21.93 19.23
CA PRO A 67 -9.22 21.63 18.39
C PRO A 67 -7.94 21.66 19.22
N TYR A 68 -6.89 20.98 18.75
CA TYR A 68 -5.57 21.09 19.36
C TYR A 68 -5.08 22.54 19.26
N SER A 69 -4.38 23.01 20.30
CA SER A 69 -3.75 24.33 20.26
C SER A 69 -2.78 24.43 19.07
N PRO A 70 -2.73 25.57 18.35
CA PRO A 70 -1.73 25.80 17.30
C PRO A 70 -0.29 25.72 17.83
N ARG A 71 -0.09 25.88 19.15
CA ARG A 71 1.22 25.69 19.83
C ARG A 71 1.48 24.25 20.26
N ASN A 72 0.59 23.31 19.97
CA ASN A 72 0.81 21.90 20.28
C ASN A 72 2.05 21.41 19.51
N ASN A 73 2.90 20.65 20.20
CA ASN A 73 4.18 20.22 19.64
C ASN A 73 4.06 19.39 18.35
N LEU A 74 2.97 18.63 18.18
CA LEU A 74 2.72 17.83 16.98
C LEU A 74 2.38 18.70 15.77
N LEU A 75 1.71 19.85 16.00
CA LEU A 75 1.36 20.80 14.95
C LEU A 75 2.54 21.74 14.64
N ALA A 76 3.16 22.29 15.68
CA ALA A 76 4.24 23.27 15.55
C ALA A 76 5.50 22.71 14.86
N ASN A 77 5.73 21.40 14.95
CA ASN A 77 6.86 20.72 14.28
C ASN A 77 6.41 19.90 13.06
N GLU A 78 5.20 20.15 12.54
CA GLU A 78 4.70 19.50 11.32
C GLU A 78 4.69 17.95 11.39
N VAL A 79 4.62 17.37 12.60
CA VAL A 79 4.51 15.91 12.79
C VAL A 79 3.17 15.42 12.25
N VAL A 80 2.12 16.24 12.43
CA VAL A 80 0.79 15.98 11.86
C VAL A 80 0.32 17.20 11.10
N LEU A 81 -0.09 16.99 9.84
CA LEU A 81 -0.55 18.08 8.97
C LEU A 81 -2.09 18.12 8.87
N PHE A 82 -2.64 19.33 8.79
CA PHE A 82 -4.07 19.57 8.63
C PHE A 82 -4.34 20.58 7.52
N PRO A 83 -5.47 20.47 6.81
CA PRO A 83 -5.93 21.51 5.88
C PRO A 83 -6.16 22.85 6.62
N SER A 84 -6.08 23.96 5.91
CA SER A 84 -6.38 25.30 6.45
C SER A 84 -7.83 25.70 6.25
N GLU A 85 -8.48 25.15 5.22
CA GLU A 85 -9.87 25.36 4.85
C GLU A 85 -10.35 24.30 3.83
N PRO A 86 -11.66 24.10 3.66
CA PRO A 86 -12.18 23.37 2.50
C PRO A 86 -12.08 24.23 1.24
N ALA A 87 -11.62 23.65 0.13
CA ALA A 87 -11.55 24.32 -1.17
C ALA A 87 -12.24 23.50 -2.26
N GLU A 88 -12.83 24.17 -3.24
CA GLU A 88 -13.43 23.49 -4.40
C GLU A 88 -12.37 22.80 -5.27
N TYR A 89 -12.71 21.60 -5.75
CA TYR A 89 -11.80 20.76 -6.51
C TYR A 89 -12.26 20.45 -7.94
N GLY A 90 -13.39 21.01 -8.37
CA GLY A 90 -13.99 20.68 -9.67
C GLY A 90 -14.53 19.25 -9.67
N THR A 91 -14.07 18.43 -10.60
CA THR A 91 -14.44 17.01 -10.69
C THR A 91 -13.47 16.10 -9.90
N GLU A 92 -13.90 14.88 -9.56
CA GLU A 92 -12.99 13.91 -8.91
C GLU A 92 -11.79 13.56 -9.83
N GLN A 93 -12.01 13.52 -11.14
CA GLN A 93 -10.98 13.29 -12.14
C GLN A 93 -9.94 14.43 -12.16
N GLU A 94 -10.38 15.68 -12.18
CA GLU A 94 -9.49 16.85 -12.08
C GLU A 94 -8.67 16.82 -10.78
N LEU A 95 -9.28 16.39 -9.67
CA LEU A 95 -8.57 16.25 -8.40
C LEU A 95 -7.47 15.17 -8.48
N VAL A 96 -7.75 14.01 -9.07
CA VAL A 96 -6.75 12.95 -9.31
C VAL A 96 -5.62 13.44 -10.20
N GLU A 97 -5.93 14.14 -11.29
CA GLU A 97 -4.92 14.68 -12.20
C GLU A 97 -4.02 15.72 -11.53
N ASN A 98 -4.60 16.58 -10.68
CA ASN A 98 -3.84 17.54 -9.88
C ASN A 98 -2.91 16.85 -8.87
N ILE A 99 -3.37 15.78 -8.21
CA ILE A 99 -2.56 14.95 -7.31
C ILE A 99 -1.42 14.30 -8.09
N ARG A 100 -1.74 13.69 -9.23
CA ARG A 100 -0.78 13.01 -10.10
C ARG A 100 0.30 13.96 -10.59
N ALA A 101 -0.08 15.14 -11.08
CA ALA A 101 0.84 16.17 -11.53
C ALA A 101 1.78 16.64 -10.40
N PHE A 102 1.26 16.78 -9.18
CA PHE A 102 2.07 17.11 -8.01
C PHE A 102 3.07 16.00 -7.67
N VAL A 103 2.64 14.74 -7.63
CA VAL A 103 3.55 13.60 -7.38
C VAL A 103 4.61 13.53 -8.49
N HIS A 104 4.20 13.64 -9.75
CA HIS A 104 5.08 13.62 -10.92
C HIS A 104 6.14 14.71 -10.87
N ARG A 105 5.80 15.91 -10.39
CA ARG A 105 6.75 17.02 -10.30
C ARG A 105 7.89 16.77 -9.30
N TYR A 106 7.63 16.03 -8.23
CA TYR A 106 8.56 15.95 -7.10
C TYR A 106 9.15 14.56 -6.86
N VAL A 107 8.62 13.51 -7.49
CA VAL A 107 9.02 12.12 -7.25
C VAL A 107 9.27 11.39 -8.56
N ASP A 108 10.32 10.56 -8.56
CA ASP A 108 10.58 9.63 -9.64
C ASP A 108 10.11 8.21 -9.26
N ILE A 109 9.02 7.77 -9.86
CA ILE A 109 8.41 6.43 -9.67
C ILE A 109 7.87 5.94 -11.02
N SER A 110 7.44 4.68 -11.08
CA SER A 110 6.88 4.11 -12.30
C SER A 110 5.57 4.82 -12.64
N PRO A 111 5.22 5.02 -13.93
CA PRO A 111 3.93 5.60 -14.31
C PRO A 111 2.75 4.81 -13.71
N LEU A 112 2.89 3.48 -13.62
CA LEU A 112 1.93 2.59 -12.99
C LEU A 112 1.73 2.94 -11.50
N PHE A 113 2.82 3.03 -10.74
CA PHE A 113 2.74 3.33 -9.31
C PHE A 113 2.34 4.78 -9.02
N GLU A 114 2.66 5.72 -9.91
CA GLU A 114 2.18 7.10 -9.82
C GLU A 114 0.65 7.18 -9.88
N GLN A 115 0.01 6.38 -10.74
CA GLN A 115 -1.45 6.26 -10.78
C GLN A 115 -2.00 5.64 -9.50
N ILE A 116 -1.41 4.53 -9.04
CA ILE A 116 -1.79 3.87 -7.77
C ILE A 116 -1.69 4.85 -6.60
N ALA A 117 -0.59 5.60 -6.50
CA ALA A 117 -0.35 6.57 -5.44
C ALA A 117 -1.39 7.70 -5.45
N SER A 118 -1.80 8.15 -6.64
CA SER A 118 -2.80 9.22 -6.78
C SER A 118 -4.18 8.80 -6.26
N TYR A 119 -4.64 7.60 -6.62
CA TYR A 119 -5.89 7.05 -6.07
C TYR A 119 -5.79 6.67 -4.61
N TYR A 120 -4.62 6.21 -4.17
CA TYR A 120 -4.38 5.93 -2.76
C TYR A 120 -4.51 7.19 -1.90
N VAL A 121 -4.03 8.34 -2.37
CA VAL A 121 -4.24 9.64 -1.69
C VAL A 121 -5.73 9.87 -1.49
N LEU A 122 -6.56 9.83 -2.53
CA LEU A 122 -8.03 9.97 -2.39
C LEU A 122 -8.61 8.97 -1.40
N PHE A 123 -8.21 7.71 -1.52
CA PHE A 123 -8.64 6.64 -0.62
C PHE A 123 -8.36 6.96 0.85
N THR A 124 -7.19 7.54 1.17
CA THR A 124 -6.90 7.90 2.56
C THR A 124 -7.90 8.90 3.14
N TRP A 125 -8.55 9.74 2.33
CA TRP A 125 -9.54 10.73 2.79
C TRP A 125 -10.93 10.14 3.03
N VAL A 126 -11.17 8.88 2.71
CA VAL A 126 -12.43 8.16 2.93
C VAL A 126 -12.20 6.75 3.49
N TYR A 127 -11.01 6.49 4.04
CA TYR A 127 -10.57 5.16 4.47
C TYR A 127 -11.49 4.53 5.53
N ASP A 128 -12.18 5.37 6.30
CA ASP A 128 -13.13 4.96 7.34
C ASP A 128 -14.42 4.30 6.80
N ALA A 129 -14.63 4.27 5.49
CA ALA A 129 -15.63 3.44 4.84
C ALA A 129 -15.25 1.95 4.78
N PHE A 130 -13.97 1.62 4.99
CA PHE A 130 -13.43 0.28 4.75
C PHE A 130 -13.02 -0.42 6.05
N ASN A 131 -13.02 -1.75 6.01
CA ASN A 131 -12.58 -2.61 7.12
C ASN A 131 -11.14 -3.09 6.96
N GLU A 132 -10.61 -3.08 5.73
CA GLU A 132 -9.26 -3.50 5.38
C GLU A 132 -8.66 -2.47 4.43
N LEU A 133 -7.38 -2.14 4.61
CA LEU A 133 -6.73 -1.01 3.93
C LEU A 133 -5.45 -1.46 3.22
N PRO A 134 -5.22 -1.18 1.93
CA PRO A 134 -3.88 -1.27 1.34
C PRO A 134 -2.84 -0.48 2.13
N TYR A 135 -1.59 -0.93 2.09
CA TYR A 135 -0.44 -0.07 2.38
C TYR A 135 0.32 0.23 1.10
N LEU A 136 0.83 1.45 0.96
CA LEU A 136 1.83 1.75 -0.07
C LEU A 136 3.23 1.58 0.50
N ARG A 137 4.11 0.98 -0.30
CA ARG A 137 5.50 0.78 0.07
C ARG A 137 6.44 1.18 -1.05
N LEU A 138 7.54 1.84 -0.70
CA LEU A 138 8.71 1.93 -1.56
C LEU A 138 9.83 1.06 -1.00
N ARG A 139 10.45 0.27 -1.87
CA ARG A 139 11.57 -0.59 -1.50
C ARG A 139 12.80 -0.26 -2.34
N GLY A 140 13.98 -0.29 -1.74
CA GLY A 140 15.24 -0.07 -2.45
C GLY A 140 16.33 0.54 -1.58
N ASP A 141 17.51 0.71 -2.16
CA ASP A 141 18.71 1.16 -1.44
C ASP A 141 18.75 2.65 -1.11
N THR A 142 19.71 3.07 -0.29
CA THR A 142 19.88 4.47 0.10
C THR A 142 20.07 5.35 -1.13
N GLY A 143 19.43 6.52 -1.16
CA GLY A 143 19.51 7.45 -2.30
C GLY A 143 18.50 7.18 -3.43
N SER A 144 17.63 6.17 -3.31
CA SER A 144 16.65 5.80 -4.34
C SER A 144 15.37 6.65 -4.40
N GLY A 145 15.30 7.78 -3.68
CA GLY A 145 14.13 8.66 -3.69
C GLY A 145 12.98 8.30 -2.72
N LYS A 146 13.13 7.26 -1.89
CA LYS A 146 12.09 6.81 -0.94
C LYS A 146 11.60 7.91 0.01
N THR A 147 12.52 8.59 0.69
CA THR A 147 12.19 9.68 1.61
C THR A 147 11.48 10.82 0.89
N ARG A 148 11.85 11.10 -0.38
CA ARG A 148 11.17 12.11 -1.19
C ARG A 148 9.72 11.74 -1.45
N PHE A 149 9.43 10.49 -1.85
CA PHE A 149 8.05 10.04 -2.01
C PHE A 149 7.25 10.10 -0.70
N LEU A 150 7.83 9.63 0.42
CA LEU A 150 7.15 9.67 1.71
C LEU A 150 6.74 11.10 2.10
N LEU A 151 7.63 12.08 1.86
CA LEU A 151 7.30 13.49 2.06
C LEU A 151 6.22 13.97 1.08
N THR A 152 6.41 13.75 -0.22
CA THR A 152 5.49 14.22 -1.28
C THR A 152 4.12 13.57 -1.20
N GLY A 153 4.02 12.26 -1.43
CA GLY A 153 2.75 11.54 -1.39
C GLY A 153 2.12 11.55 0.00
N GLY A 154 2.94 11.44 1.05
CA GLY A 154 2.47 11.51 2.43
C GLY A 154 1.86 12.86 2.78
N SER A 155 2.40 13.98 2.29
CA SER A 155 1.86 15.32 2.59
C SER A 155 0.45 15.55 2.08
N LEU A 156 -0.04 14.75 1.13
CA LEU A 156 -1.40 14.82 0.60
C LEU A 156 -2.37 13.88 1.31
N CYS A 157 -1.90 12.89 2.06
CA CYS A 157 -2.75 11.90 2.71
C CYS A 157 -3.60 12.52 3.83
N TYR A 158 -4.67 11.84 4.22
CA TYR A 158 -5.51 12.28 5.34
C TYR A 158 -4.73 12.25 6.66
N LYS A 159 -4.61 13.44 7.29
CA LYS A 159 -3.94 13.67 8.57
C LYS A 159 -2.60 12.93 8.64
N PRO A 160 -1.64 13.26 7.76
CA PRO A 160 -0.43 12.48 7.66
C PRO A 160 0.40 12.67 8.93
N ILE A 161 0.90 11.57 9.46
CA ILE A 161 1.69 11.48 10.69
C ILE A 161 3.10 11.05 10.27
N PHE A 162 4.04 11.98 10.30
CA PHE A 162 5.44 11.70 9.94
C PHE A 162 6.17 11.15 11.16
N ALA A 163 6.51 9.86 11.11
CA ALA A 163 7.29 9.19 12.14
C ALA A 163 8.71 8.94 11.62
N SER A 164 9.70 9.58 12.26
CA SER A 164 11.12 9.27 12.05
C SER A 164 11.61 8.29 13.12
N GLY A 165 12.53 7.43 12.76
CA GLY A 165 13.11 6.42 13.66
C GLY A 165 14.06 6.97 14.74
N ALA A 166 14.24 8.30 14.80
CA ALA A 166 14.83 8.94 15.97
C ALA A 166 13.90 8.97 17.19
N SER A 167 12.62 8.62 17.02
CA SER A 167 11.62 8.59 18.08
C SER A 167 11.40 7.18 18.62
N THR A 168 11.24 7.04 19.93
CA THR A 168 10.72 5.79 20.52
C THR A 168 9.34 5.47 19.93
N VAL A 169 8.99 4.19 19.81
CA VAL A 169 7.73 3.77 19.18
C VAL A 169 6.50 4.01 20.09
N SER A 170 6.70 4.17 21.39
CA SER A 170 5.59 4.31 22.36
C SER A 170 4.67 5.54 22.11
N PRO A 171 5.19 6.77 21.89
CA PRO A 171 4.39 7.91 21.45
C PRO A 171 3.56 7.67 20.19
N LEU A 172 4.02 6.81 19.28
CA LEU A 172 3.35 6.57 18.00
C LEU A 172 1.97 5.95 18.19
N PHE A 173 1.81 5.05 19.15
CA PHE A 173 0.51 4.46 19.48
C PHE A 173 -0.51 5.52 19.93
N ARG A 174 -0.07 6.50 20.72
CA ARG A 174 -0.92 7.62 21.18
C ARG A 174 -1.31 8.53 20.03
N ILE A 175 -0.34 8.91 19.19
CA ILE A 175 -0.59 9.79 18.04
C ILE A 175 -1.55 9.11 17.06
N LEU A 176 -1.35 7.84 16.73
CA LEU A 176 -2.28 7.10 15.86
C LEU A 176 -3.69 7.01 16.46
N ASP A 177 -3.77 6.81 17.78
CA ASP A 177 -5.04 6.69 18.48
C ASP A 177 -5.84 8.01 18.51
N GLU A 178 -5.14 9.11 18.76
CA GLU A 178 -5.72 10.45 18.82
C GLU A 178 -6.03 11.03 17.43
N MET A 179 -5.13 10.83 16.47
CA MET A 179 -5.19 11.51 15.17
C MET A 179 -6.01 10.76 14.12
N ARG A 180 -6.06 9.41 14.20
CA ARG A 180 -6.79 8.57 13.23
C ARG A 180 -6.42 8.92 11.78
N GLY A 181 -5.13 9.08 11.52
CA GLY A 181 -4.59 9.54 10.26
C GLY A 181 -3.75 8.49 9.52
N THR A 182 -3.04 8.95 8.50
CA THR A 182 -2.13 8.13 7.70
C THR A 182 -0.73 8.15 8.31
N LEU A 183 -0.18 6.99 8.67
CA LEU A 183 1.22 6.94 9.17
C LEU A 183 2.19 6.87 8.00
N ILE A 184 3.16 7.78 8.02
CA ILE A 184 4.26 7.90 7.06
C ILE A 184 5.55 7.54 7.80
N ILE A 185 6.25 6.50 7.36
CA ILE A 185 7.37 5.95 8.12
C ILE A 185 8.47 5.39 7.22
N ASP A 186 9.72 5.70 7.55
CA ASP A 186 10.89 5.05 6.96
C ASP A 186 11.43 3.98 7.90
N GLU A 187 11.29 2.69 7.53
CA GLU A 187 11.80 1.57 8.32
C GLU A 187 13.32 1.65 8.49
N GLY A 188 14.03 2.24 7.54
CA GLY A 188 15.47 2.42 7.58
C GLY A 188 15.96 3.31 8.73
N ASP A 189 15.08 4.14 9.31
CA ASP A 189 15.44 5.00 10.44
C ASP A 189 15.53 4.24 11.77
N PHE A 190 14.89 3.07 11.89
CA PHE A 190 14.82 2.31 13.14
C PHE A 190 16.02 1.37 13.24
N ARG A 191 16.88 1.61 14.23
CA ARG A 191 18.17 0.92 14.34
C ARG A 191 18.11 -0.33 15.23
N PHE A 192 17.20 -0.37 16.19
CA PHE A 192 17.11 -1.46 17.17
C PHE A 192 16.04 -2.48 16.80
N SER A 193 16.32 -3.77 17.07
CA SER A 193 15.39 -4.88 16.81
C SER A 193 14.03 -4.70 17.49
N ASP A 194 14.04 -4.15 18.70
CA ASP A 194 12.84 -4.00 19.51
C ASP A 194 11.91 -2.92 18.92
N GLU A 195 12.47 -1.82 18.41
CA GLU A 195 11.71 -0.78 17.72
C GLU A 195 11.09 -1.33 16.44
N LYS A 196 11.86 -2.07 15.64
CA LYS A 196 11.35 -2.73 14.43
C LYS A 196 10.21 -3.68 14.74
N ALA A 197 10.31 -4.47 15.81
CA ALA A 197 9.25 -5.39 16.24
C ALA A 197 7.96 -4.64 16.60
N GLU A 198 8.07 -3.48 17.27
CA GLU A 198 6.92 -2.65 17.61
C GLU A 198 6.28 -1.99 16.37
N ILE A 199 7.08 -1.55 15.40
CA ILE A 199 6.57 -1.07 14.10
C ILE A 199 5.84 -2.18 13.35
N VAL A 200 6.41 -3.38 13.29
CA VAL A 200 5.73 -4.53 12.66
C VAL A 200 4.40 -4.82 13.34
N LYS A 201 4.28 -4.68 14.67
CA LYS A 201 2.99 -4.80 15.38
C LYS A 201 2.00 -3.71 14.96
N ILE A 202 2.44 -2.46 14.82
CA ILE A 202 1.59 -1.36 14.32
C ILE A 202 1.09 -1.68 12.91
N LEU A 203 1.98 -2.11 12.03
CA LEU A 203 1.64 -2.42 10.64
C LEU A 203 0.70 -3.64 10.55
N ASN A 204 0.94 -4.68 11.35
CA ASN A 204 0.10 -5.88 11.35
C ASN A 204 -1.31 -5.63 11.87
N ASN A 205 -1.46 -4.82 12.92
CA ASN A 205 -2.76 -4.51 13.53
C ASN A 205 -3.44 -3.26 12.93
N GLY A 206 -2.73 -2.49 12.11
CA GLY A 206 -3.23 -1.23 11.52
C GLY A 206 -4.01 -1.40 10.22
N ASN A 207 -4.00 -2.60 9.63
CA ASN A 207 -4.53 -2.87 8.29
C ASN A 207 -6.03 -3.17 8.33
N ALA A 208 -6.46 -3.89 9.36
CA ALA A 208 -7.83 -4.33 9.55
C ALA A 208 -8.46 -3.67 10.78
N ARG A 209 -9.75 -3.31 10.68
CA ARG A 209 -10.50 -2.69 11.78
C ARG A 209 -10.76 -3.71 12.89
N GLY A 210 -10.76 -3.24 14.15
CA GLY A 210 -11.20 -4.03 15.30
C GLY A 210 -10.09 -4.70 16.11
N PHE A 211 -8.82 -4.52 15.74
CA PHE A 211 -7.66 -5.07 16.45
C PHE A 211 -6.88 -3.96 17.18
N PRO A 212 -7.29 -3.55 18.40
CA PRO A 212 -6.50 -2.60 19.18
C PRO A 212 -5.22 -3.24 19.71
N VAL A 213 -4.17 -2.44 19.83
CA VAL A 213 -2.93 -2.85 20.49
C VAL A 213 -3.02 -2.51 21.97
N LEU A 214 -2.91 -3.52 22.82
CA LEU A 214 -2.90 -3.34 24.27
C LEU A 214 -1.49 -3.00 24.75
N ARG A 215 -1.37 -1.95 25.56
CA ARG A 215 -0.13 -1.61 26.26
C ARG A 215 -0.40 -1.42 27.75
N SER A 216 0.57 -1.78 28.57
CA SER A 216 0.54 -1.47 30.00
C SER A 216 0.93 -0.01 30.21
N GLU A 217 0.05 0.78 30.83
CA GLU A 217 0.36 2.14 31.26
C GLU A 217 0.41 2.23 32.77
N SER A 218 1.36 3.01 33.29
CA SER A 218 1.37 3.31 34.71
C SER A 218 0.33 4.38 35.03
N VAL A 219 -0.68 3.99 35.80
CA VAL A 219 -1.64 4.88 36.44
C VAL A 219 -0.96 5.41 37.70
N ASN A 220 -0.64 6.71 37.70
CA ASN A 220 -0.06 7.44 38.83
C ASN A 220 1.30 6.91 39.35
N GLY A 221 2.07 6.17 38.53
CA GLY A 221 3.40 5.69 38.90
C GLY A 221 3.41 4.44 39.80
N ARG A 222 2.25 3.83 40.11
CA ARG A 222 2.14 2.72 41.06
C ARG A 222 1.35 1.52 40.54
N GLU A 223 0.27 1.76 39.80
CA GLU A 223 -0.56 0.69 39.24
C GLU A 223 -0.34 0.60 37.74
N PHE A 224 -0.37 -0.60 37.19
CA PHE A 224 -0.29 -0.84 35.75
C PHE A 224 -1.66 -1.26 35.24
N SER A 225 -2.22 -0.49 34.31
CA SER A 225 -3.52 -0.77 33.70
C SER A 225 -3.38 -0.95 32.19
N PRO A 226 -4.02 -1.97 31.59
CA PRO A 226 -4.01 -2.13 30.14
C PRO A 226 -4.80 -1.00 29.48
N ARG A 227 -4.14 -0.27 28.58
CA ARG A 227 -4.77 0.70 27.68
C ARG A 227 -4.79 0.15 26.27
N ALA A 228 -5.95 0.22 25.64
CA ALA A 228 -6.14 -0.09 24.23
C ALA A 228 -5.81 1.12 23.35
N TYR A 229 -4.98 0.89 22.34
CA TYR A 229 -4.63 1.86 21.31
C TYR A 229 -5.11 1.37 19.95
N THR A 230 -5.91 2.16 19.25
CA THR A 230 -6.30 1.81 17.88
C THR A 230 -5.28 2.40 16.91
N VAL A 231 -4.68 1.52 16.11
CA VAL A 231 -3.63 1.85 15.11
C VAL A 231 -4.12 1.71 13.66
N PHE A 232 -5.42 1.42 13.50
CA PHE A 232 -6.11 1.28 12.23
C PHE A 232 -6.03 2.57 11.41
N GLY A 233 -5.57 2.46 10.17
CA GLY A 233 -5.51 3.57 9.23
C GLY A 233 -4.55 3.31 8.07
N PRO A 234 -4.55 4.15 7.03
CA PRO A 234 -3.65 4.00 5.89
C PRO A 234 -2.19 4.14 6.31
N LYS A 235 -1.26 3.51 5.56
CA LYS A 235 0.19 3.54 5.82
C LYS A 235 0.98 3.77 4.54
N LEU A 236 1.95 4.67 4.57
CA LEU A 236 3.03 4.77 3.58
C LEU A 236 4.34 4.38 4.27
N VAL A 237 5.00 3.38 3.73
CA VAL A 237 6.21 2.81 4.34
C VAL A 237 7.35 2.83 3.33
N SER A 238 8.57 3.13 3.75
CA SER A 238 9.76 2.77 2.98
C SER A 238 10.57 1.71 3.70
N THR A 239 11.13 0.78 2.94
CA THR A 239 12.02 -0.27 3.45
C THR A 239 13.24 -0.41 2.56
N ARG A 240 14.33 -0.99 3.09
CA ARG A 240 15.48 -1.38 2.26
C ARG A 240 15.26 -2.72 1.57
N GLY A 241 14.60 -3.65 2.27
CA GLY A 241 14.31 -4.98 1.75
C GLY A 241 12.90 -5.43 2.12
N PHE A 242 12.67 -6.74 2.00
CA PHE A 242 11.42 -7.38 2.38
C PHE A 242 11.28 -7.42 3.91
N PHE A 243 10.06 -7.23 4.40
CA PHE A 243 9.62 -7.68 5.71
C PHE A 243 9.77 -9.21 5.80
N GLN A 244 10.14 -9.66 6.99
CA GLN A 244 10.21 -11.09 7.29
C GLN A 244 8.81 -11.73 7.38
N ASP A 245 7.81 -10.94 7.77
CA ASP A 245 6.42 -11.37 7.87
C ASP A 245 5.76 -11.36 6.49
N ARG A 246 5.51 -12.55 5.93
CA ARG A 246 4.84 -12.73 4.64
C ARG A 246 3.41 -12.17 4.61
N ALA A 247 2.70 -12.16 5.75
CA ALA A 247 1.37 -11.59 5.80
C ALA A 247 1.43 -10.06 5.66
N LEU A 248 2.44 -9.42 6.26
CA LEU A 248 2.68 -7.99 6.09
C LEU A 248 3.12 -7.66 4.65
N GLU A 249 4.05 -8.43 4.07
CA GLU A 249 4.45 -8.31 2.66
C GLU A 249 3.24 -8.28 1.73
N SER A 250 2.31 -9.22 1.96
CA SER A 250 1.14 -9.41 1.11
C SER A 250 0.09 -8.29 1.20
N ARG A 251 0.28 -7.31 2.09
CA ARG A 251 -0.62 -6.15 2.26
C ARG A 251 -0.08 -4.87 1.62
N CYS A 252 1.15 -4.91 1.11
CA CYS A 252 1.85 -3.76 0.54
C CYS A 252 1.77 -3.76 -0.99
N LEU A 253 1.23 -2.69 -1.58
CA LEU A 253 1.51 -2.33 -2.97
C LEU A 253 2.89 -1.68 -2.99
N THR A 254 3.85 -2.35 -3.61
CA THR A 254 5.27 -2.01 -3.56
C THR A 254 5.76 -1.46 -4.89
N GLU A 255 6.50 -0.35 -4.84
CA GLU A 255 7.36 0.14 -5.92
C GLU A 255 8.82 -0.16 -5.60
N GLU A 256 9.52 -0.79 -6.54
CA GLU A 256 10.97 -0.95 -6.49
C GLU A 256 11.67 0.31 -6.99
N THR A 257 12.59 0.83 -6.19
CA THR A 257 13.28 2.10 -6.44
C THR A 257 14.78 1.90 -6.59
N GLY A 258 15.43 2.76 -7.39
CA GLY A 258 16.89 2.76 -7.56
C GLY A 258 17.37 2.13 -8.88
N GLY A 259 16.48 1.52 -9.66
CA GLY A 259 16.81 0.96 -10.99
C GLY A 259 16.83 1.97 -12.15
N ARG A 260 16.52 3.25 -11.89
CA ARG A 260 16.41 4.30 -12.91
C ARG A 260 17.21 5.54 -12.53
N LYS A 261 17.75 6.24 -13.54
CA LYS A 261 18.38 7.56 -13.34
C LYS A 261 17.28 8.57 -13.01
N LEU A 262 17.52 9.41 -11.99
CA LEU A 262 16.63 10.50 -11.62
C LEU A 262 16.29 11.38 -12.83
N ARG A 263 15.01 11.65 -13.05
CA ARG A 263 14.56 12.59 -14.08
C ARG A 263 15.08 14.01 -13.85
N GLU A 264 15.50 14.67 -14.93
CA GLU A 264 16.21 15.96 -14.88
C GLU A 264 15.30 17.14 -14.48
N ASP A 265 13.98 16.99 -14.65
CA ASP A 265 12.97 18.00 -14.31
C ASP A 265 12.60 18.02 -12.82
N ILE A 266 13.03 17.03 -12.03
CA ILE A 266 12.69 16.93 -10.61
C ILE A 266 13.55 17.89 -9.77
N PRO A 267 12.94 18.79 -8.98
CA PRO A 267 13.68 19.67 -8.09
C PRO A 267 14.45 18.91 -7.00
N ILE A 268 15.74 19.23 -6.84
CA ILE A 268 16.60 18.64 -5.80
C ILE A 268 16.18 19.09 -4.39
N ASN A 269 15.67 20.31 -4.25
CA ASN A 269 15.24 20.86 -2.97
C ASN A 269 13.74 21.16 -2.98
N LEU A 270 13.04 20.83 -1.89
CA LEU A 270 11.64 21.22 -1.69
C LEU A 270 11.60 22.63 -1.10
N THR A 271 10.96 23.56 -1.81
CA THR A 271 10.86 24.97 -1.41
C THR A 271 9.56 25.26 -0.68
N ALA A 272 9.34 26.51 -0.27
CA ALA A 272 8.05 26.94 0.29
C ALA A 272 6.88 26.74 -0.69
N ALA A 273 7.13 26.85 -2.00
CA ALA A 273 6.12 26.59 -3.03
C ALA A 273 5.57 25.16 -2.96
N TYR A 274 6.44 24.17 -2.74
CA TYR A 274 6.01 22.78 -2.53
C TYR A 274 5.03 22.64 -1.36
N LYS A 275 5.31 23.31 -0.22
CA LYS A 275 4.43 23.26 0.96
C LYS A 275 3.08 23.92 0.68
N GLN A 276 3.09 25.02 -0.07
CA GLN A 276 1.89 25.73 -0.48
C GLN A 276 1.03 24.90 -1.43
N GLU A 277 1.62 24.33 -2.48
CA GLU A 277 0.94 23.42 -3.41
C GLU A 277 0.33 22.20 -2.68
N ALA A 278 1.07 21.61 -1.73
CA ALA A 278 0.57 20.52 -0.90
C ALA A 278 -0.61 20.93 -0.01
N LEU A 279 -0.59 22.15 0.55
CA LEU A 279 -1.68 22.68 1.36
C LEU A 279 -2.94 22.92 0.51
N GLU A 280 -2.79 23.50 -0.67
CA GLU A 280 -3.90 23.74 -1.61
C GLU A 280 -4.59 22.43 -2.02
N LEU A 281 -3.81 21.39 -2.32
CA LEU A 281 -4.34 20.07 -2.59
C LEU A 281 -5.01 19.44 -1.36
N ARG A 282 -4.43 19.58 -0.16
CA ARG A 282 -5.09 19.12 1.07
C ARG A 282 -6.41 19.82 1.35
N ASN A 283 -6.54 21.10 1.02
CA ASN A 283 -7.78 21.85 1.16
C ASN A 283 -8.87 21.32 0.19
N LYS A 284 -8.48 21.00 -1.05
CA LYS A 284 -9.35 20.32 -2.03
C LYS A 284 -9.77 18.92 -1.57
N LEU A 285 -8.82 18.16 -1.05
CA LEU A 285 -9.05 16.81 -0.52
C LEU A 285 -9.94 16.81 0.72
N LEU A 286 -9.87 17.86 1.56
CA LEU A 286 -10.85 18.06 2.63
C LEU A 286 -12.25 18.19 2.07
N MET A 287 -12.46 19.04 1.07
CA MET A 287 -13.78 19.19 0.46
C MET A 287 -14.28 17.88 -0.18
N PHE A 288 -13.38 17.12 -0.81
CA PHE A 288 -13.69 15.77 -1.30
C PHE A 288 -14.19 14.86 -0.16
N ARG A 289 -13.49 14.84 0.98
CA ARG A 289 -13.94 14.08 2.17
C ARG A 289 -15.30 14.53 2.66
N LEU A 290 -15.53 15.84 2.81
CA LEU A 290 -16.82 16.37 3.28
C LEU A 290 -17.98 15.89 2.38
N ARG A 291 -17.78 15.89 1.06
CA ARG A 291 -18.78 15.44 0.09
C ARG A 291 -18.98 13.93 0.06
N ASN A 292 -17.95 13.14 0.39
CA ASN A 292 -17.94 11.68 0.18
C ASN A 292 -17.98 10.85 1.48
N PHE A 293 -17.87 11.48 2.65
CA PHE A 293 -17.94 10.79 3.93
C PHE A 293 -19.27 10.03 4.07
N GLY A 294 -19.17 8.74 4.41
CA GLY A 294 -20.32 7.84 4.54
C GLY A 294 -21.00 7.40 3.23
N LYS A 295 -20.54 7.88 2.06
CA LYS A 295 -21.10 7.49 0.75
C LYS A 295 -20.37 6.30 0.12
N ARG A 296 -19.09 6.11 0.43
CA ARG A 296 -18.26 5.03 -0.11
C ARG A 296 -18.55 3.72 0.62
N GLN A 297 -18.61 2.62 -0.11
CA GLN A 297 -18.76 1.27 0.42
C GLN A 297 -17.99 0.29 -0.45
N ILE A 298 -17.60 -0.84 0.12
CA ILE A 298 -17.01 -1.94 -0.65
C ILE A 298 -18.07 -2.45 -1.62
N ASP A 299 -17.72 -2.51 -2.90
CA ASP A 299 -18.50 -3.20 -3.92
C ASP A 299 -17.85 -4.55 -4.27
N PRO A 300 -18.43 -5.69 -3.81
CA PRO A 300 -17.91 -7.02 -4.14
C PRO A 300 -17.91 -7.34 -5.63
N ALA A 301 -18.69 -6.63 -6.46
CA ALA A 301 -18.69 -6.84 -7.90
C ALA A 301 -17.39 -6.33 -8.57
N LEU A 302 -16.61 -5.48 -7.88
CA LEU A 302 -15.33 -4.97 -8.36
C LEU A 302 -14.16 -5.94 -8.17
N VAL A 303 -14.39 -7.10 -7.55
CA VAL A 303 -13.34 -8.12 -7.35
C VAL A 303 -12.97 -8.72 -8.69
N ASP A 304 -11.77 -8.40 -9.18
CA ASP A 304 -11.20 -9.08 -10.32
C ASP A 304 -10.65 -10.46 -9.89
N ARG A 305 -11.23 -11.52 -10.45
CA ARG A 305 -10.83 -12.92 -10.16
C ARG A 305 -9.70 -13.42 -11.06
N SER A 306 -9.26 -12.64 -12.05
CA SER A 306 -8.13 -13.00 -12.91
C SER A 306 -6.77 -12.67 -12.30
N ILE A 307 -6.73 -11.98 -11.15
CA ILE A 307 -5.51 -11.65 -10.42
C ILE A 307 -5.47 -12.39 -9.08
N GLU A 308 -4.30 -12.39 -8.43
CA GLU A 308 -4.15 -13.04 -7.12
C GLU A 308 -5.21 -12.56 -6.11
N PRO A 309 -5.87 -13.48 -5.37
CA PRO A 309 -6.96 -13.12 -4.45
C PRO A 309 -6.58 -12.05 -3.43
N ARG A 310 -5.34 -12.09 -2.94
CA ARG A 310 -4.81 -11.09 -2.01
C ARG A 310 -4.64 -9.72 -2.68
N LEU A 311 -4.17 -9.69 -3.92
CA LEU A 311 -4.02 -8.46 -4.67
C LEU A 311 -5.40 -7.85 -4.99
N ALA A 312 -6.36 -8.67 -5.40
CA ALA A 312 -7.75 -8.23 -5.58
C ALA A 312 -8.33 -7.61 -4.30
N GLN A 313 -8.13 -8.27 -3.15
CA GLN A 313 -8.56 -7.77 -1.84
C GLN A 313 -7.96 -6.38 -1.52
N ILE A 314 -6.71 -6.13 -1.92
CA ILE A 314 -6.03 -4.85 -1.72
C ILE A 314 -6.56 -3.75 -2.66
N PHE A 315 -6.85 -4.08 -3.92
CA PHE A 315 -7.31 -3.11 -4.92
C PHE A 315 -8.78 -2.73 -4.79
N VAL A 316 -9.64 -3.63 -4.27
CA VAL A 316 -11.08 -3.37 -4.12
C VAL A 316 -11.39 -2.08 -3.35
N PRO A 317 -10.75 -1.78 -2.20
CA PRO A 317 -10.91 -0.48 -1.54
C PRO A 317 -10.54 0.72 -2.41
N LEU A 318 -9.49 0.63 -3.23
CA LEU A 318 -9.09 1.71 -4.13
C LEU A 318 -10.11 1.91 -5.25
N LEU A 319 -10.57 0.82 -5.86
CA LEU A 319 -11.59 0.83 -6.92
C LEU A 319 -12.93 1.38 -6.41
N SER A 320 -13.27 1.11 -5.14
CA SER A 320 -14.51 1.54 -4.50
C SER A 320 -14.56 3.06 -4.21
N VAL A 321 -13.44 3.78 -4.35
CA VAL A 321 -13.38 5.24 -4.20
C VAL A 321 -13.69 5.95 -5.51
N ILE A 322 -13.56 5.27 -6.65
CA ILE A 322 -13.68 5.86 -7.98
C ILE A 322 -15.13 5.72 -8.48
N GLU A 323 -15.82 6.83 -8.75
CA GLU A 323 -17.17 6.80 -9.36
C GLU A 323 -17.13 6.62 -10.86
N ASP A 324 -16.19 7.30 -11.52
CA ASP A 324 -16.08 7.31 -12.97
C ASP A 324 -15.71 5.92 -13.52
N PHE A 325 -16.45 5.47 -14.52
CA PHE A 325 -16.30 4.13 -15.09
C PHE A 325 -14.99 3.96 -15.84
N GLU A 326 -14.55 4.98 -16.58
CA GLU A 326 -13.31 4.92 -17.35
C GLU A 326 -12.09 4.91 -16.43
N ALA A 327 -12.06 5.80 -15.43
CA ALA A 327 -11.06 5.85 -14.38
C ALA A 327 -10.98 4.54 -13.59
N ARG A 328 -12.13 3.93 -13.28
CA ARG A 328 -12.18 2.64 -12.58
C ARG A 328 -11.61 1.53 -13.47
N ASN A 329 -11.97 1.47 -14.74
CA ASN A 329 -11.43 0.50 -15.68
C ASN A 329 -9.92 0.67 -15.89
N ALA A 330 -9.44 1.91 -15.93
CA ALA A 330 -8.01 2.20 -15.98
C ALA A 330 -7.30 1.64 -14.74
N LEU A 331 -7.86 1.83 -13.53
CA LEU A 331 -7.29 1.25 -12.32
C LEU A 331 -7.39 -0.29 -12.27
N CYS A 332 -8.43 -0.90 -12.85
CA CYS A 332 -8.48 -2.36 -13.04
C CYS A 332 -7.35 -2.84 -13.95
N GLN A 333 -7.08 -2.12 -15.04
CA GLN A 333 -5.95 -2.45 -15.92
C GLN A 333 -4.62 -2.31 -15.18
N VAL A 334 -4.44 -1.24 -14.39
CA VAL A 334 -3.29 -1.05 -13.51
C VAL A 334 -3.12 -2.23 -12.54
N ALA A 335 -4.20 -2.76 -11.97
CA ALA A 335 -4.13 -3.90 -11.07
C ALA A 335 -3.66 -5.18 -11.78
N ARG A 336 -4.10 -5.40 -13.03
CA ARG A 336 -3.64 -6.52 -13.88
C ARG A 336 -2.20 -6.36 -14.33
N ASP A 337 -1.78 -5.16 -14.69
CA ASP A 337 -0.40 -4.85 -15.05
C ASP A 337 0.52 -5.07 -13.86
N TYR A 338 0.12 -4.58 -12.69
CA TYR A 338 0.83 -4.82 -11.43
C TYR A 338 0.92 -6.32 -11.08
N HIS A 339 -0.15 -7.08 -11.34
CA HIS A 339 -0.14 -8.53 -11.17
C HIS A 339 0.87 -9.19 -12.10
N ARG A 340 0.91 -8.81 -13.37
CA ARG A 340 1.85 -9.34 -14.37
C ARG A 340 3.30 -9.04 -13.99
N ASP A 341 3.61 -7.80 -13.61
CA ASP A 341 4.95 -7.41 -13.16
C ASP A 341 5.38 -8.25 -11.95
N MET A 342 4.47 -8.43 -10.98
CA MET A 342 4.74 -9.26 -9.78
C MET A 342 4.94 -10.75 -10.11
N VAL A 343 4.24 -11.29 -11.09
CA VAL A 343 4.44 -12.68 -11.54
C VAL A 343 5.76 -12.83 -12.28
N ALA A 344 6.09 -11.89 -13.16
CA ALA A 344 7.37 -11.87 -13.88
C ALA A 344 8.56 -11.80 -12.92
N ASP A 345 8.51 -10.90 -11.92
CA ASP A 345 9.55 -10.80 -10.89
C ASP A 345 9.73 -12.10 -10.12
N ARG A 346 8.63 -12.81 -9.82
CA ARG A 346 8.70 -14.13 -9.16
C ARG A 346 9.20 -15.23 -10.08
N GLY A 347 8.94 -15.16 -11.38
CA GLY A 347 9.53 -16.07 -12.37
C GLY A 347 11.06 -16.03 -12.36
N MET A 348 11.64 -14.91 -11.91
CA MET A 348 13.09 -14.75 -11.72
C MET A 348 13.58 -15.24 -10.34
N ASP A 349 12.70 -15.64 -9.42
CA ASP A 349 13.10 -16.16 -8.11
C ASP A 349 13.76 -17.53 -8.23
N VAL A 350 14.67 -17.84 -7.30
CA VAL A 350 15.25 -19.18 -7.12
C VAL A 350 14.16 -20.27 -7.05
N GLU A 351 13.04 -19.96 -6.41
CA GLU A 351 11.87 -20.83 -6.32
C GLU A 351 11.29 -21.18 -7.71
N ALA A 352 11.21 -20.22 -8.63
CA ALA A 352 10.74 -20.44 -10.00
C ALA A 352 11.74 -21.26 -10.81
N GLN A 353 13.04 -20.93 -10.74
CA GLN A 353 14.11 -21.72 -11.38
C GLN A 353 14.10 -23.19 -10.93
N VAL A 354 13.84 -23.47 -9.64
CA VAL A 354 13.67 -24.84 -9.14
C VAL A 354 12.39 -25.48 -9.69
N LEU A 355 11.29 -24.73 -9.83
CA LEU A 355 10.03 -25.21 -10.38
C LEU A 355 10.12 -25.50 -11.89
N GLU A 356 10.81 -24.69 -12.68
CA GLU A 356 11.09 -24.94 -14.10
C GLU A 356 11.80 -26.29 -14.28
N ILE A 357 12.84 -26.55 -13.50
CA ILE A 357 13.55 -27.84 -13.53
C ILE A 357 12.63 -28.99 -13.11
N ILE A 358 11.79 -28.78 -12.09
CA ILE A 358 10.80 -29.79 -11.70
C ILE A 358 9.81 -30.08 -12.83
N GLN A 359 9.34 -29.05 -13.52
CA GLN A 359 8.39 -29.18 -14.62
C GLN A 359 8.99 -29.94 -15.81
N GLU A 360 10.21 -29.60 -16.21
CA GLU A 360 10.93 -30.33 -17.25
C GLU A 360 11.11 -31.82 -16.89
N LEU A 361 11.48 -32.10 -15.64
CA LEU A 361 11.60 -33.48 -15.15
C LEU A 361 10.26 -34.24 -15.14
N GLN A 362 9.13 -33.55 -15.04
CA GLN A 362 7.79 -34.16 -15.18
C GLN A 362 7.44 -34.45 -16.65
N GLN A 363 8.00 -33.69 -17.59
CA GLN A 363 7.75 -33.85 -19.02
C GLN A 363 8.70 -34.88 -19.68
N GLU A 364 9.77 -35.29 -19.00
CA GLU A 364 10.70 -36.29 -19.52
C GLU A 364 10.09 -37.69 -19.62
N PRO A 365 10.18 -38.35 -20.79
CA PRO A 365 9.75 -39.74 -20.95
C PRO A 365 10.55 -40.65 -20.02
N PHE A 366 9.86 -41.52 -19.27
CA PHE A 366 10.46 -42.49 -18.34
C PHE A 366 11.15 -41.91 -17.10
N SER A 367 10.75 -40.70 -16.66
CA SER A 367 11.24 -40.10 -15.41
C SER A 367 10.98 -41.03 -14.20
N PRO A 368 12.01 -41.39 -13.41
CA PRO A 368 11.88 -42.26 -12.23
C PRO A 368 11.24 -41.55 -11.02
N GLY A 369 10.65 -40.38 -11.23
CA GLY A 369 10.11 -39.49 -10.21
C GLY A 369 11.02 -38.29 -9.95
N LEU A 370 10.51 -37.33 -9.18
CA LEU A 370 11.17 -36.05 -8.94
C LEU A 370 12.28 -36.15 -7.88
N ALA A 371 13.43 -36.71 -8.25
CA ALA A 371 14.58 -36.86 -7.36
C ALA A 371 15.18 -35.49 -6.99
N VAL A 372 15.26 -35.19 -5.68
CA VAL A 372 15.86 -33.95 -5.17
C VAL A 372 17.32 -33.79 -5.60
N LYS A 373 18.04 -34.91 -5.71
CA LYS A 373 19.42 -34.92 -6.19
C LYS A 373 19.51 -34.44 -7.64
N GLU A 374 18.65 -34.93 -8.51
CA GLU A 374 18.64 -34.57 -9.92
C GLU A 374 18.21 -33.12 -10.13
N ILE A 375 17.17 -32.67 -9.40
CA ILE A 375 16.76 -31.25 -9.39
C ILE A 375 17.96 -30.36 -9.00
N ALA A 376 18.71 -30.75 -7.96
CA ALA A 376 19.87 -30.00 -7.53
C ALA A 376 21.02 -30.01 -8.54
N GLU A 377 21.30 -31.13 -9.18
CA GLU A 377 22.34 -31.25 -10.20
C GLU A 377 22.04 -30.36 -11.42
N ARG A 378 20.80 -30.39 -11.92
CA ARG A 378 20.36 -29.52 -13.02
C ARG A 378 20.38 -28.04 -12.62
N PHE A 379 19.99 -27.72 -11.39
CA PHE A 379 20.01 -26.35 -10.88
C PHE A 379 21.43 -25.81 -10.80
N ILE A 380 22.36 -26.59 -10.26
CA ILE A 380 23.78 -26.23 -10.19
C ILE A 380 24.35 -26.07 -11.61
N ALA A 381 24.02 -26.98 -12.53
CA ALA A 381 24.52 -26.91 -13.91
C ALA A 381 24.08 -25.65 -14.65
N ARG A 382 22.85 -25.15 -14.40
CA ARG A 382 22.28 -24.00 -15.13
C ARG A 382 22.54 -22.66 -14.48
N HIS A 383 22.51 -22.61 -13.15
CA HIS A 383 22.46 -21.34 -12.41
C HIS A 383 23.67 -21.14 -11.48
N SER A 384 24.65 -22.05 -11.42
CA SER A 384 25.76 -21.89 -10.46
C SER A 384 26.60 -20.64 -10.66
N GLU A 385 26.66 -20.09 -11.87
CA GLU A 385 27.40 -18.85 -12.18
C GLU A 385 26.68 -17.58 -11.69
N ASP A 386 25.36 -17.67 -11.44
CA ASP A 386 24.55 -16.54 -10.98
C ASP A 386 24.69 -16.27 -9.47
N PHE A 387 25.44 -17.11 -8.73
CA PHE A 387 25.54 -17.05 -7.27
C PHE A 387 26.99 -16.89 -6.80
N GLU A 388 27.25 -15.88 -5.96
CA GLU A 388 28.56 -15.66 -5.32
C GLU A 388 29.01 -16.80 -4.39
N ARG A 389 28.08 -17.66 -3.95
CA ARG A 389 28.35 -18.78 -3.05
C ARG A 389 28.06 -20.10 -3.73
N LYS A 390 28.92 -21.09 -3.45
CA LYS A 390 28.75 -22.46 -3.95
C LYS A 390 27.40 -23.04 -3.53
N ILE A 391 26.56 -23.33 -4.53
CA ILE A 391 25.26 -23.98 -4.35
C ILE A 391 25.49 -25.47 -4.07
N THR A 392 24.73 -26.02 -3.10
CA THR A 392 24.82 -27.43 -2.70
C THR A 392 23.47 -28.13 -2.84
N PRO A 393 23.43 -29.45 -3.07
CA PRO A 393 22.17 -30.20 -3.08
C PRO A 393 21.35 -30.08 -1.79
N HIS A 394 22.03 -29.91 -0.64
CA HIS A 394 21.37 -29.66 0.63
C HIS A 394 20.63 -28.31 0.64
N TRP A 395 21.21 -27.28 0.03
CA TRP A 395 20.58 -25.96 -0.10
C TRP A 395 19.36 -26.00 -1.01
N VAL A 396 19.45 -26.62 -2.19
CA VAL A 396 18.30 -26.81 -3.11
C VAL A 396 17.20 -27.63 -2.44
N GLY A 397 17.54 -28.71 -1.74
CA GLY A 397 16.58 -29.46 -0.93
C GLY A 397 15.93 -28.62 0.19
N GLY A 398 16.65 -27.61 0.70
CA GLY A 398 16.11 -26.59 1.60
C GLY A 398 15.10 -25.66 0.91
N VAL A 399 15.35 -25.24 -0.33
CA VAL A 399 14.40 -24.47 -1.16
C VAL A 399 13.11 -25.29 -1.35
N ILE A 400 13.22 -26.53 -1.82
CA ILE A 400 12.07 -27.43 -2.06
C ILE A 400 11.21 -27.59 -0.79
N ARG A 401 11.83 -27.90 0.36
CA ARG A 401 11.08 -28.19 1.59
C ARG A 401 10.59 -26.96 2.33
N ARG A 402 11.40 -25.89 2.40
CA ARG A 402 11.13 -24.74 3.28
C ARG A 402 10.52 -23.56 2.54
N LYS A 403 10.93 -23.33 1.29
CA LYS A 403 10.47 -22.20 0.48
C LYS A 403 9.24 -22.57 -0.34
N LEU A 404 9.32 -23.67 -1.11
CA LEU A 404 8.19 -24.23 -1.88
C LEU A 404 7.22 -25.04 -1.01
N GLY A 405 7.68 -25.50 0.16
CA GLY A 405 6.86 -26.24 1.12
C GLY A 405 6.51 -27.66 0.66
N LEU A 406 7.20 -28.21 -0.33
CA LEU A 406 6.95 -29.54 -0.88
C LEU A 406 7.47 -30.61 0.07
N LYS A 407 6.66 -31.63 0.32
CA LYS A 407 7.10 -32.81 1.09
C LYS A 407 8.03 -33.67 0.23
N THR A 408 9.05 -34.23 0.88
CA THR A 408 9.96 -35.17 0.23
C THR A 408 9.91 -36.52 0.94
N GLU A 409 9.84 -37.60 0.18
CA GLU A 409 9.87 -38.97 0.66
C GLU A 409 11.22 -39.63 0.34
N ARG A 410 11.62 -40.59 1.18
CA ARG A 410 12.87 -41.32 0.99
C ARG A 410 12.58 -42.67 0.32
N HIS A 411 13.14 -42.88 -0.86
CA HIS A 411 13.03 -44.12 -1.63
C HIS A 411 14.42 -44.61 -2.02
N HIS A 412 14.76 -45.87 -1.68
CA HIS A 412 16.05 -46.51 -1.98
C HIS A 412 17.30 -45.65 -1.67
N GLY A 413 17.28 -44.90 -0.57
CA GLY A 413 18.40 -44.06 -0.13
C GLY A 413 18.40 -42.63 -0.69
N ASN A 414 17.59 -42.34 -1.69
CA ASN A 414 17.43 -41.00 -2.30
C ASN A 414 16.16 -40.31 -1.81
N TYR A 415 16.11 -38.98 -1.90
CA TYR A 415 14.93 -38.18 -1.58
C TYR A 415 14.22 -37.75 -2.87
N PHE A 416 12.91 -37.91 -2.89
CA PHE A 416 12.03 -37.54 -4.01
C PHE A 416 10.96 -36.57 -3.51
N VAL A 417 10.49 -35.65 -4.36
CA VAL A 417 9.26 -34.91 -4.08
C VAL A 417 8.10 -35.90 -4.07
N ALA A 418 7.28 -35.86 -3.03
CA ALA A 418 6.20 -36.81 -2.83
C ALA A 418 5.15 -36.69 -3.95
N VAL A 419 4.68 -37.82 -4.49
CA VAL A 419 3.66 -37.86 -5.57
C VAL A 419 2.37 -37.13 -5.15
N SER A 420 2.04 -37.18 -3.85
CA SER A 420 0.89 -36.48 -3.27
C SER A 420 0.93 -34.95 -3.40
N GLU A 421 2.09 -34.36 -3.70
CA GLU A 421 2.25 -32.91 -3.87
C GLU A 421 1.91 -32.43 -5.29
N GLY A 422 1.51 -33.31 -6.23
CA GLY A 422 1.14 -32.96 -7.61
C GLY A 422 0.15 -31.78 -7.73
N PRO A 423 -1.01 -31.78 -7.03
CA PRO A 423 -1.93 -30.65 -7.05
C PRO A 423 -1.34 -29.35 -6.51
N LYS A 424 -0.36 -29.44 -5.60
CA LYS A 424 0.35 -28.28 -5.07
C LYS A 424 1.38 -27.76 -6.06
N LEU A 425 2.05 -28.64 -6.81
CA LEU A 425 2.96 -28.26 -7.89
C LEU A 425 2.24 -27.46 -8.97
N VAL A 426 1.04 -27.87 -9.40
CA VAL A 426 0.23 -27.10 -10.37
C VAL A 426 -0.01 -25.66 -9.89
N ARG A 427 -0.44 -25.49 -8.63
CA ARG A 427 -0.63 -24.16 -8.03
C ARG A 427 0.66 -23.37 -7.89
N LEU A 428 1.80 -24.04 -7.70
CA LEU A 428 3.11 -23.40 -7.63
C LEU A 428 3.56 -22.94 -9.02
N PHE A 429 3.34 -23.74 -10.07
CA PHE A 429 3.62 -23.32 -11.46
C PHE A 429 2.83 -22.08 -11.85
N GLU A 430 1.51 -22.08 -11.61
CA GLU A 430 0.65 -20.90 -11.85
C GLU A 430 1.14 -19.68 -11.05
N LYS A 431 1.47 -19.86 -9.76
CA LYS A 431 1.89 -18.77 -8.88
C LYS A 431 3.21 -18.11 -9.28
N TYR A 432 4.14 -18.89 -9.83
CA TYR A 432 5.47 -18.43 -10.20
C TYR A 432 5.60 -18.13 -11.70
N GLY A 433 4.51 -18.25 -12.48
CA GLY A 433 4.54 -17.98 -13.92
C GLY A 433 5.36 -18.99 -14.72
N VAL A 434 5.49 -20.23 -14.23
CA VAL A 434 6.19 -21.31 -14.94
C VAL A 434 5.18 -21.95 -15.90
N ASP A 435 5.26 -21.60 -17.19
CA ASP A 435 4.27 -21.95 -18.22
C ASP A 435 3.97 -23.45 -18.25
N THR A 436 2.70 -23.82 -18.08
CA THR A 436 2.23 -25.23 -18.09
C THR A 436 1.74 -25.72 -19.45
N ASP A 437 1.86 -24.91 -20.49
CA ASP A 437 1.36 -25.26 -21.83
C ASP A 437 2.26 -26.30 -22.51
N SER A 438 1.88 -27.56 -22.29
CA SER A 438 2.23 -28.67 -23.14
C SER A 438 1.50 -28.56 -24.48
N GLY A 439 2.24 -28.22 -25.53
CA GLY A 439 1.97 -28.65 -26.90
C GLY A 439 0.95 -27.84 -27.68
N ASP A 440 1.43 -26.83 -28.42
CA ASP A 440 0.92 -26.58 -29.76
C ASP A 440 2.08 -26.78 -30.75
N LEU A 441 1.94 -27.83 -31.55
CA LEU A 441 2.79 -28.06 -32.71
C LEU A 441 2.61 -26.84 -33.61
N GLY A 442 3.67 -26.05 -33.76
CA GLY A 442 3.74 -25.01 -34.78
C GLY A 442 3.47 -25.62 -36.14
N ASP A 443 2.21 -25.48 -36.59
CA ASP A 443 1.84 -25.52 -37.99
C ASP A 443 2.65 -24.43 -38.70
N SER A 444 3.80 -24.83 -39.21
CA SER A 444 4.61 -24.02 -40.13
C SER A 444 3.92 -23.98 -41.49
N GLY A 445 2.70 -23.48 -41.53
CA GLY A 445 2.12 -22.92 -42.72
C GLY A 445 2.57 -21.48 -42.85
N ASP A 446 3.74 -21.23 -43.47
CA ASP A 446 3.81 -20.01 -44.26
C ASP A 446 4.63 -20.12 -45.55
N SER A 447 3.96 -19.52 -46.51
CA SER A 447 4.18 -19.36 -47.92
C SER A 447 5.48 -18.64 -48.27
N VAL A 448 6.33 -19.33 -49.06
CA VAL A 448 7.38 -18.64 -49.81
C VAL A 448 6.74 -17.96 -51.02
N ARG A 449 6.73 -16.63 -50.95
CA ARG A 449 6.45 -15.70 -52.05
C ARG A 449 7.32 -16.04 -53.27
N LYS A 450 6.67 -16.34 -54.39
CA LYS A 450 7.30 -16.35 -55.73
C LYS A 450 7.19 -14.96 -56.35
N GLU A 451 8.34 -14.43 -56.75
CA GLU A 451 8.49 -13.19 -57.50
C GLU A 451 7.85 -13.26 -58.89
N ARG A 452 7.48 -12.08 -59.37
CA ARG A 452 6.86 -11.79 -60.65
C ARG A 452 7.82 -12.09 -61.80
N GLY A 453 7.32 -12.75 -62.83
CA GLY A 453 7.86 -12.73 -64.19
C GLY A 453 6.71 -12.50 -65.15
N GLU A 454 6.78 -11.40 -65.89
CA GLU A 454 5.86 -10.96 -66.94
C GLU A 454 5.76 -12.00 -68.06
N GLU A 455 4.55 -12.17 -68.60
CA GLU A 455 4.21 -12.11 -70.04
C GLU A 455 2.90 -12.87 -70.31
N SER A 456 1.88 -12.11 -70.71
CA SER A 456 0.78 -12.56 -71.56
C SER A 456 1.12 -12.07 -72.97
N PRO A 457 0.70 -12.71 -74.09
CA PRO A 457 -0.73 -12.93 -74.34
C PRO A 457 -1.12 -14.13 -75.24
N GLN A 458 -2.45 -14.25 -75.43
CA GLN A 458 -3.18 -14.81 -76.58
C GLN A 458 -3.76 -16.22 -76.44
N GLY A 459 -5.07 -16.32 -76.73
CA GLY A 459 -5.67 -17.51 -77.35
C GLY A 459 -6.78 -18.22 -76.58
N LEU A 460 -8.02 -17.75 -76.74
CA LEU A 460 -9.26 -18.56 -76.69
C LEU A 460 -9.19 -19.78 -77.64
N PRO A 461 -10.21 -20.68 -77.67
CA PRO A 461 -10.80 -21.52 -76.63
C PRO A 461 -10.88 -22.99 -77.10
N LEU A 462 -11.43 -23.93 -76.31
CA LEU A 462 -12.50 -24.88 -76.74
C LEU A 462 -12.66 -26.07 -75.76
N LEU A 463 -13.94 -26.30 -75.46
CA LEU A 463 -14.63 -27.47 -74.89
C LEU A 463 -14.54 -27.72 -73.38
#